data_AF-A0A9D2BF50-F1
#
_entry.id   AF-A0A9D2BF50-F1
#
_cell.length_a   1.000
_cell.length_b   1.000
_cell.length_c   1.000
_cell.angle_alpha   90.00
_cell.angle_beta   90.00
_cell.angle_gamma   90.00
#
_symmetry.space_group_name_H-M   'P 1'
#
loop_
_entity.id
_entity.type
_entity.pdbx_description
1 polymer ?
#
loop_
_entity_poly.entity_id
_entity_poly.type
_entity_poly.pdbx_seq_one_letter_code
_entity_poly.pdbx_strand_id
1 'polypeptide(L)'
;MRTKNILWSVLFFLLFSFNGYALLDKRCTTLAAGIAMRFMERPTYFDWKSMPLDRATDITARFLADLAENIGVDYGCNGTSASIDDVCDALKNDYGFSSAKVTGFSGFTIVGEIANKRSPVIVRGENGDGGHEWVITGIISTEIYKCVKIPYMENEYQLINTGPSSVSFFVDWGHGGANNAWYSQSGFLYPNDLKMIINIVGV
;
A
#
# COMPACT_ATOMS: atom_id res chain seq x y z
N MET A 1 -1.65 -10.62 -25.77
CA MET A 1 -1.63 -9.71 -24.61
C MET A 1 -2.26 -10.46 -23.44
N ARG A 2 -1.56 -10.57 -22.31
CA ARG A 2 -2.10 -11.19 -21.09
C ARG A 2 -2.10 -10.15 -19.99
N THR A 3 -3.28 -9.86 -19.44
CA THR A 3 -3.41 -8.96 -18.29
C THR A 3 -3.57 -9.81 -17.04
N LYS A 4 -2.70 -9.60 -16.06
CA LYS A 4 -2.87 -10.14 -14.70
C LYS A 4 -3.47 -9.04 -13.84
N ASN A 5 -4.75 -9.20 -13.51
CA ASN A 5 -5.43 -8.38 -12.53
C ASN A 5 -5.38 -9.14 -11.20
N ILE A 6 -4.47 -8.72 -10.32
CA ILE A 6 -4.42 -9.26 -8.96
C ILE A 6 -4.86 -8.12 -8.05
N LEU A 7 -6.16 -8.15 -7.77
CA LEU A 7 -6.80 -7.29 -6.80
C LEU A 7 -7.27 -8.19 -5.66
N TRP A 8 -6.56 -8.12 -4.54
CA TRP A 8 -6.89 -8.93 -3.37
C TRP A 8 -8.13 -8.42 -2.61
N SER A 9 -8.83 -7.41 -3.14
CA SER A 9 -10.09 -6.94 -2.58
C SER A 9 -10.89 -5.98 -3.48
N VAL A 10 -11.66 -6.50 -4.44
CA VAL A 10 -12.75 -5.71 -5.09
C VAL A 10 -13.89 -5.41 -4.09
N LEU A 11 -13.91 -6.08 -2.92
CA LEU A 11 -14.92 -5.88 -1.87
C LEU A 11 -14.48 -5.02 -0.67
N PHE A 12 -13.26 -4.46 -0.62
CA PHE A 12 -12.83 -3.61 0.51
C PHE A 12 -13.15 -2.11 0.35
N PHE A 13 -13.59 -1.68 -0.83
CA PHE A 13 -13.67 -0.26 -1.13
C PHE A 13 -15.02 0.30 -0.77
N LEU A 14 -15.11 0.78 0.48
CA LEU A 14 -15.79 2.01 0.86
C LEU A 14 -15.51 2.24 2.35
N LEU A 15 -14.55 3.14 2.61
CA LEU A 15 -14.58 4.16 3.67
C LEU A 15 -14.04 3.85 5.09
N PHE A 16 -12.78 3.40 5.26
CA PHE A 16 -12.13 3.48 6.60
C PHE A 16 -11.96 4.94 7.08
N SER A 17 -12.57 5.88 6.36
CA SER A 17 -12.30 7.29 6.35
C SER A 17 -13.58 8.14 6.17
N PHE A 18 -14.81 7.62 6.35
CA PHE A 18 -16.00 8.49 6.44
C PHE A 18 -16.55 8.67 7.86
N ASN A 19 -16.76 9.97 8.15
CA ASN A 19 -17.63 10.58 9.15
C ASN A 19 -17.32 10.29 10.61
N GLY A 20 -16.20 10.86 11.07
CA GLY A 20 -15.93 11.05 12.50
C GLY A 20 -14.65 11.83 12.79
N TYR A 21 -13.66 11.76 11.88
CA TYR A 21 -12.35 12.36 12.10
C TYR A 21 -11.94 13.30 10.96
N ALA A 22 -12.68 14.40 10.80
CA ALA A 22 -12.27 15.50 9.91
C ALA A 22 -10.95 16.20 10.34
N LEU A 23 -10.28 15.72 11.38
CA LEU A 23 -8.97 16.17 11.86
C LEU A 23 -7.82 15.20 11.52
N LEU A 24 -8.12 14.07 10.86
CA LEU A 24 -7.16 13.02 10.53
C LEU A 24 -6.48 13.21 9.16
N ASP A 25 -6.94 14.19 8.36
CA ASP A 25 -6.40 14.57 7.03
C ASP A 25 -4.92 15.01 7.06
N LYS A 26 -4.35 15.13 8.26
CA LYS A 26 -2.97 15.52 8.53
C LYS A 26 -2.11 14.40 9.11
N ARG A 27 -2.63 13.17 9.28
CA ARG A 27 -1.92 12.02 9.86
C ARG A 27 -1.69 10.90 8.83
N CYS A 28 -1.22 11.26 7.64
CA CYS A 28 -0.97 10.33 6.54
C CYS A 28 -0.11 9.15 6.97
N THR A 29 0.91 9.38 7.81
CA THR A 29 1.79 8.36 8.35
C THR A 29 1.05 7.29 9.16
N THR A 30 0.25 7.68 10.16
CA THR A 30 -0.56 6.76 10.98
C THR A 30 -1.63 6.07 10.14
N LEU A 31 -2.28 6.81 9.24
CA LEU A 31 -3.32 6.26 8.37
C LEU A 31 -2.77 5.19 7.42
N ALA A 32 -1.62 5.43 6.80
CA ALA A 32 -1.00 4.48 5.89
C ALA A 32 -0.62 3.18 6.62
N ALA A 33 0.00 3.29 7.80
CA ALA A 33 0.26 2.12 8.65
C ALA A 33 -1.03 1.40 9.05
N GLY A 34 -2.06 2.15 9.45
CA GLY A 34 -3.36 1.59 9.84
C GLY A 34 -4.07 0.84 8.70
N ILE A 35 -4.05 1.39 7.48
CA ILE A 35 -4.60 0.76 6.27
C ILE A 35 -3.85 -0.54 5.98
N ALA A 36 -2.51 -0.53 6.05
CA ALA A 36 -1.70 -1.72 5.82
C ALA A 36 -1.98 -2.84 6.85
N MET A 37 -2.07 -2.49 8.14
CA MET A 37 -2.40 -3.43 9.20
C MET A 37 -3.83 -3.98 9.05
N ARG A 38 -4.79 -3.12 8.71
CA ARG A 38 -6.18 -3.50 8.46
C ARG A 38 -6.32 -4.45 7.28
N PHE A 39 -5.55 -4.22 6.20
CA PHE A 39 -5.50 -5.12 5.04
C PHE A 39 -5.04 -6.52 5.42
N MET A 40 -4.07 -6.60 6.35
CA MET A 40 -3.59 -7.89 6.85
C MET A 40 -4.48 -8.50 7.93
N GLU A 41 -5.40 -7.73 8.52
CA GLU A 41 -6.13 -8.05 9.75
C GLU A 41 -5.19 -8.58 10.85
N ARG A 42 -4.06 -7.90 11.01
CA ARG A 42 -3.02 -8.26 11.98
C ARG A 42 -2.48 -7.03 12.71
N PRO A 43 -2.09 -7.17 13.99
CA PRO A 43 -2.08 -8.41 14.79
C PRO A 43 -3.48 -8.86 15.27
N THR A 44 -3.62 -10.13 15.66
CA THR A 44 -4.93 -10.77 15.98
C THR A 44 -5.56 -10.33 17.29
N TYR A 45 -4.83 -9.60 18.13
CA TYR A 45 -5.35 -9.06 19.38
C TYR A 45 -6.24 -7.82 19.16
N PHE A 46 -6.21 -7.21 17.99
CA PHE A 46 -7.18 -6.18 17.61
C PHE A 46 -8.50 -6.80 17.15
N ASP A 47 -9.61 -6.20 17.58
CA ASP A 47 -10.94 -6.58 17.09
C ASP A 47 -11.23 -5.93 15.73
N TRP A 48 -10.62 -6.50 14.69
CA TRP A 48 -10.79 -6.09 13.31
C TRP A 48 -12.24 -6.10 12.84
N LYS A 49 -13.09 -6.96 13.40
CA LYS A 49 -14.52 -7.04 13.03
C LYS A 49 -15.28 -5.80 13.51
N SER A 50 -14.88 -5.22 14.63
CA SER A 50 -15.42 -3.97 15.19
C SER A 50 -14.80 -2.70 14.57
N MET A 51 -13.91 -2.85 13.60
CA MET A 51 -13.38 -1.77 12.76
C MET A 51 -13.95 -1.90 11.33
N PRO A 52 -15.27 -1.70 11.15
CA PRO A 52 -15.90 -1.84 9.84
C PRO A 52 -15.28 -0.88 8.85
N LEU A 53 -15.27 -1.29 7.58
CA LEU A 53 -14.70 -0.47 6.53
C LEU A 53 -15.59 0.70 6.18
N ASP A 54 -16.87 0.77 6.55
CA ASP A 54 -17.83 1.75 6.03
C ASP A 54 -18.13 2.92 6.97
N ARG A 55 -17.56 2.90 8.18
CA ARG A 55 -17.81 3.93 9.21
C ARG A 55 -16.70 3.97 10.25
N ALA A 56 -16.49 5.15 10.80
CA ALA A 56 -15.68 5.32 12.00
C ALA A 56 -16.34 4.65 13.22
N THR A 57 -15.53 3.98 14.05
CA THR A 57 -15.92 3.51 15.39
C THR A 57 -14.95 4.04 16.44
N ASP A 58 -15.35 3.96 17.70
CA ASP A 58 -14.48 4.24 18.85
C ASP A 58 -13.31 3.24 18.94
N ILE A 59 -13.53 2.00 18.51
CA ILE A 59 -12.48 0.98 18.36
C ILE A 59 -11.44 1.41 17.31
N THR A 60 -11.88 1.89 16.14
CA THR A 60 -10.97 2.43 15.12
C THR A 60 -10.18 3.65 15.63
N ALA A 61 -10.82 4.55 16.40
CA ALA A 61 -10.12 5.68 17.01
C ALA A 61 -9.00 5.24 17.95
N ARG A 62 -9.32 4.31 18.85
CA ARG A 62 -8.36 3.80 19.84
C ARG A 62 -7.20 3.10 19.17
N PHE A 63 -7.46 2.32 18.12
CA PHE A 63 -6.42 1.72 17.30
C PHE A 63 -5.49 2.76 16.66
N LEU A 64 -6.05 3.79 16.01
CA LEU A 64 -5.24 4.83 15.37
C LEU A 64 -4.47 5.69 16.38
N ALA A 65 -5.01 5.88 17.59
CA ALA A 65 -4.33 6.57 18.67
C ALA A 65 -3.14 5.76 19.21
N ASP A 66 -3.34 4.47 19.50
CA ASP A 66 -2.29 3.53 19.90
C ASP A 66 -1.17 3.44 18.85
N LEU A 67 -1.55 3.35 17.57
CA LEU A 67 -0.60 3.36 16.46
C LEU A 67 0.19 4.65 16.36
N ALA A 68 -0.46 5.80 16.53
CA ALA A 68 0.23 7.09 16.51
C ALA A 68 1.20 7.25 17.69
N GLU A 69 0.84 6.73 18.87
CA GLU A 69 1.70 6.73 20.06
C GLU A 69 2.94 5.85 19.85
N ASN A 70 2.77 4.62 19.35
CA ASN A 70 3.89 3.70 19.11
C ASN A 70 4.81 4.15 17.96
N ILE A 71 4.27 4.84 16.95
CA ILE A 71 5.10 5.49 15.91
C ILE A 71 5.86 6.69 16.49
N GLY A 72 5.38 7.31 17.58
CA GLY A 72 5.98 8.52 18.13
C GLY A 72 5.74 9.74 17.25
N VAL A 73 4.52 9.88 16.70
CA VAL A 73 4.23 10.98 15.76
C VAL A 73 4.28 12.36 16.43
N ASP A 74 4.84 13.34 15.71
CA ASP A 74 4.85 14.73 16.12
C ASP A 74 3.56 15.43 15.70
N TYR A 75 2.76 15.88 16.66
CA TYR A 75 1.52 16.62 16.40
C TYR A 75 1.77 18.12 16.20
N GLY A 76 1.65 18.59 14.97
CA GLY A 76 1.66 20.00 14.62
C GLY A 76 0.28 20.53 14.24
N CYS A 77 0.10 21.86 14.30
CA CYS A 77 -1.12 22.52 13.83
C CYS A 77 -1.36 22.32 12.32
N ASN A 78 -0.28 22.09 11.56
CA ASN A 78 -0.29 22.00 10.10
C ASN A 78 -0.11 20.57 9.56
N GLY A 79 0.16 19.60 10.43
CA GLY A 79 0.54 18.25 10.01
C GLY A 79 0.86 17.36 11.20
N THR A 80 0.78 16.06 11.01
CA THR A 80 1.39 15.06 11.89
C THR A 80 2.45 14.35 11.07
N SER A 81 3.68 14.30 11.58
CA SER A 81 4.81 13.73 10.87
C SER A 81 5.51 12.67 11.72
N ALA A 82 5.97 11.62 11.07
CA ALA A 82 7.04 10.76 11.57
C ALA A 82 7.92 10.35 10.40
N SER A 83 9.10 9.79 10.68
CA SER A 83 9.92 9.22 9.62
C SER A 83 9.35 7.88 9.17
N ILE A 84 9.66 7.46 7.94
CA ILE A 84 9.29 6.12 7.45
C ILE A 84 9.96 5.01 8.28
N ASP A 85 11.11 5.30 8.88
CA ASP A 85 11.83 4.38 9.74
C ASP A 85 11.08 4.18 11.07
N ASP A 86 10.53 5.24 11.68
CA ASP A 86 9.71 5.14 12.90
C ASP A 86 8.46 4.29 12.65
N VAL A 87 7.82 4.44 11.49
CA VAL A 87 6.69 3.59 11.08
C VAL A 87 7.12 2.13 10.97
N CYS A 88 8.25 1.89 10.31
CA CYS A 88 8.75 0.54 10.13
C CYS A 88 9.12 -0.11 11.46
N ASP A 89 9.71 0.65 12.38
CA ASP A 89 10.09 0.17 13.70
C ASP A 89 8.86 -0.11 14.57
N ALA A 90 7.83 0.74 14.54
CA ALA A 90 6.57 0.44 15.22
C ALA A 90 5.92 -0.86 14.70
N LEU A 91 5.86 -1.02 13.37
CA LEU A 91 5.34 -2.25 12.74
C LEU A 91 6.10 -3.50 13.22
N LYS A 92 7.42 -3.42 13.35
CA LYS A 92 8.28 -4.54 13.78
C LYS A 92 8.16 -4.82 15.28
N ASN A 93 8.32 -3.77 16.09
CA ASN A 93 8.59 -3.89 17.52
C ASN A 93 7.30 -3.99 18.34
N ASP A 94 6.22 -3.34 17.90
CA ASP A 94 4.96 -3.24 18.66
C ASP A 94 3.84 -4.09 18.04
N TYR A 95 3.87 -4.29 16.72
CA TYR A 95 2.80 -4.96 15.98
C TYR A 95 3.15 -6.31 15.36
N GLY A 96 4.39 -6.77 15.53
CA GLY A 96 4.81 -8.13 15.18
C GLY A 96 5.05 -8.39 13.69
N PHE A 97 5.12 -7.35 12.86
CA PHE A 97 5.55 -7.44 11.46
C PHE A 97 7.08 -7.48 11.38
N SER A 98 7.69 -8.49 12.01
CA SER A 98 9.15 -8.57 12.23
C SER A 98 10.00 -8.56 10.95
N SER A 99 9.43 -8.95 9.80
CA SER A 99 10.09 -8.90 8.50
C SER A 99 9.99 -7.56 7.78
N ALA A 100 9.19 -6.62 8.30
CA ALA A 100 8.99 -5.32 7.67
C ALA A 100 10.32 -4.58 7.54
N LYS A 101 10.50 -3.88 6.42
CA LYS A 101 11.74 -3.14 6.17
C LYS A 101 11.52 -1.98 5.21
N VAL A 102 12.27 -0.91 5.44
CA VAL A 102 12.40 0.23 4.53
C VAL A 102 13.33 -0.12 3.37
N THR A 103 12.95 0.30 2.17
CA THR A 103 13.77 0.18 0.97
C THR A 103 13.45 1.31 -0.02
N GLY A 104 14.33 1.53 -1.00
CA GLY A 104 14.06 2.47 -2.10
C GLY A 104 12.93 1.95 -3.00
N PHE A 105 12.17 2.86 -3.60
CA PHE A 105 11.02 2.48 -4.43
C PHE A 105 11.40 1.56 -5.60
N SER A 106 10.64 0.48 -5.77
CA SER A 106 10.78 -0.43 -6.90
C SER A 106 9.42 -1.03 -7.26
N GLY A 107 8.91 -0.67 -8.45
CA GLY A 107 7.67 -1.21 -8.97
C GLY A 107 7.71 -2.74 -9.12
N PHE A 108 8.87 -3.31 -9.46
CA PHE A 108 9.06 -4.77 -9.52
C PHE A 108 8.90 -5.41 -8.14
N THR A 109 9.47 -4.80 -7.10
CA THR A 109 9.34 -5.31 -5.73
C THR A 109 7.88 -5.23 -5.27
N ILE A 110 7.17 -4.13 -5.55
CA ILE A 110 5.74 -4.00 -5.24
C ILE A 110 4.91 -5.11 -5.91
N VAL A 111 5.21 -5.43 -7.18
CA VAL A 111 4.57 -6.56 -7.86
C VAL A 111 4.81 -7.86 -7.08
N GLY A 112 6.03 -8.09 -6.59
CA GLY A 112 6.35 -9.25 -5.75
C GLY A 112 5.60 -9.29 -4.42
N GLU A 113 5.51 -8.16 -3.71
CA GLU A 113 4.77 -8.05 -2.44
C GLU A 113 3.28 -8.37 -2.64
N ILE A 114 2.65 -7.76 -3.64
CA ILE A 114 1.21 -7.89 -3.87
C ILE A 114 0.85 -9.24 -4.51
N ALA A 115 1.57 -9.67 -5.54
CA ALA A 115 1.24 -10.88 -6.28
C ALA A 115 1.58 -12.17 -5.51
N ASN A 116 2.72 -12.19 -4.80
CA ASN A 116 3.24 -13.42 -4.23
C ASN A 116 3.03 -13.50 -2.71
N LYS A 117 3.08 -12.37 -2.01
CA LYS A 117 3.00 -12.34 -0.53
C LYS A 117 1.64 -11.89 -0.02
N ARG A 118 0.79 -11.33 -0.89
CA ARG A 118 -0.45 -10.64 -0.49
C ARG A 118 -0.18 -9.60 0.60
N SER A 119 0.93 -8.88 0.46
CA SER A 119 1.39 -7.90 1.44
C SER A 119 1.18 -6.49 0.90
N PRO A 120 0.52 -5.58 1.64
CA PRO A 120 0.40 -4.19 1.25
C PRO A 120 1.78 -3.51 1.34
N VAL A 121 1.96 -2.46 0.56
CA VAL A 121 3.19 -1.65 0.57
C VAL A 121 2.86 -0.24 1.01
N ILE A 122 3.47 0.22 2.10
CA ILE A 122 3.42 1.64 2.47
C ILE A 122 4.47 2.36 1.64
N VAL A 123 4.10 3.47 1.01
CA VAL A 123 5.00 4.29 0.19
C VAL A 123 5.01 5.69 0.75
N ARG A 124 6.18 6.29 0.77
CA ARG A 124 6.40 7.72 1.02
C ARG A 124 6.94 8.38 -0.23
N GLY A 125 6.57 9.63 -0.43
CA GLY A 125 7.23 10.52 -1.37
C GLY A 125 6.98 11.98 -1.01
N GLU A 126 7.52 12.87 -1.83
CA GLU A 126 7.35 14.31 -1.67
C GLU A 126 7.11 15.04 -2.99
N ASN A 127 6.60 16.26 -2.86
CA ASN A 127 6.53 17.27 -3.92
C ASN A 127 6.90 18.64 -3.35
N GLY A 128 6.73 19.70 -4.14
CA GLY A 128 7.07 21.07 -3.72
C GLY A 128 6.26 21.59 -2.52
N ASP A 129 5.15 20.93 -2.18
CA ASP A 129 4.23 21.32 -1.11
C ASP A 129 4.41 20.49 0.18
N GLY A 130 5.18 19.39 0.12
CA GLY A 130 5.50 18.56 1.29
C GLY A 130 5.60 17.06 1.00
N GLY A 131 5.76 16.29 2.07
CA GLY A 131 5.79 14.83 2.05
C GLY A 131 4.42 14.20 2.32
N HIS A 132 4.21 12.98 1.83
CA HIS A 132 3.01 12.18 2.09
C HIS A 132 3.32 10.69 2.16
N GLU A 133 2.53 9.96 2.94
CA GLU A 133 2.54 8.50 2.97
C GLU A 133 1.19 7.93 2.51
N TRP A 134 1.24 6.89 1.68
CA TRP A 134 0.07 6.19 1.13
C TRP A 134 0.30 4.68 1.07
N VAL A 135 -0.74 3.92 0.74
CA VAL A 135 -0.65 2.45 0.64
C VAL A 135 -0.94 2.00 -0.78
N ILE A 136 -0.17 1.03 -1.25
CA ILE A 136 -0.45 0.26 -2.46
C ILE A 136 -0.95 -1.12 -2.06
N THR A 137 -2.14 -1.48 -2.55
CA THR A 137 -2.83 -2.73 -2.19
C THR A 137 -3.20 -3.60 -3.40
N GLY A 138 -2.95 -3.12 -4.62
CA GLY A 138 -3.30 -3.84 -5.84
C GLY A 138 -2.36 -3.55 -7.00
N ILE A 139 -2.28 -4.50 -7.94
CA ILE A 139 -1.53 -4.34 -9.19
C ILE A 139 -2.37 -4.75 -10.41
N ILE A 140 -2.22 -3.98 -11.49
CA ILE A 140 -2.55 -4.41 -12.84
C ILE A 140 -1.24 -4.49 -13.60
N SER A 141 -0.85 -5.69 -14.00
CA SER A 141 0.32 -5.91 -14.85
C SER A 141 -0.13 -6.41 -16.21
N THR A 142 0.32 -5.73 -17.26
CA THR A 142 0.10 -6.15 -18.65
C THR A 142 1.40 -6.69 -19.22
N GLU A 143 1.36 -7.94 -19.68
CA GLU A 143 2.50 -8.62 -20.33
C GLU A 143 2.19 -8.82 -21.82
N ILE A 144 3.11 -8.40 -22.70
CA ILE A 144 2.96 -8.51 -24.16
C ILE A 144 3.75 -9.72 -24.66
N TYR A 145 3.01 -10.78 -24.99
CA TYR A 145 3.57 -11.99 -25.59
C TYR A 145 3.43 -11.99 -27.11
N LYS A 146 4.47 -12.47 -27.79
CA LYS A 146 4.46 -12.82 -29.21
C LYS A 146 4.58 -14.33 -29.35
N CYS A 147 3.76 -14.89 -30.24
CA CYS A 147 3.91 -16.26 -30.69
C CYS A 147 5.03 -16.29 -31.74
N VAL A 148 6.10 -17.04 -31.48
CA VAL A 148 7.17 -17.26 -32.46
C VAL A 148 7.30 -18.75 -32.75
N LYS A 149 7.54 -19.08 -34.03
CA LYS A 149 7.81 -20.45 -34.46
C LYS A 149 9.16 -20.90 -33.93
N ILE A 150 9.25 -22.11 -33.42
CA ILE A 150 10.52 -22.68 -32.98
C ILE A 150 11.31 -23.14 -34.23
N PRO A 151 12.55 -22.65 -34.48
CA PRO A 151 13.23 -22.83 -35.77
C PRO A 151 13.49 -24.29 -36.19
N TYR A 152 13.46 -25.23 -35.25
CA TYR A 152 13.84 -26.63 -35.47
C TYR A 152 12.72 -27.63 -35.16
N MET A 153 11.51 -27.16 -34.85
CA MET A 153 10.37 -28.03 -34.54
C MET A 153 9.21 -27.71 -35.46
N GLU A 154 8.81 -28.69 -36.25
CA GLU A 154 7.70 -28.54 -37.19
C GLU A 154 6.39 -28.40 -36.42
N ASN A 155 5.62 -27.34 -36.71
CA ASN A 155 4.35 -26.99 -36.06
C ASN A 155 4.42 -26.59 -34.57
N GLU A 156 5.60 -26.33 -34.01
CA GLU A 156 5.71 -25.84 -32.64
C GLU A 156 5.95 -24.32 -32.55
N TYR A 157 5.28 -23.72 -31.57
CA TYR A 157 5.35 -22.30 -31.28
C TYR A 157 5.60 -22.08 -29.79
N GLN A 158 6.35 -21.03 -29.48
CA GLN A 158 6.55 -20.56 -28.12
C GLN A 158 6.03 -19.13 -27.96
N LEU A 159 5.47 -18.86 -26.78
CA LEU A 159 5.17 -17.50 -26.35
C LEU A 159 6.44 -16.88 -25.78
N ILE A 160 6.99 -15.90 -26.49
CA ILE A 160 8.06 -15.06 -25.98
C ILE A 160 7.44 -13.78 -25.42
N ASN A 161 7.86 -13.36 -24.23
CA ASN A 161 7.54 -12.02 -23.73
C ASN A 161 8.38 -11.01 -24.53
N THR A 162 7.71 -10.12 -25.26
CA THR A 162 8.32 -9.31 -26.34
C THR A 162 8.23 -7.80 -26.13
N GLY A 163 7.64 -7.32 -25.03
CA GLY A 163 7.37 -5.90 -24.90
C GLY A 163 7.45 -5.38 -23.47
N PRO A 164 7.46 -4.05 -23.30
CA PRO A 164 7.46 -3.42 -21.99
C PRO A 164 6.19 -3.82 -21.25
N SER A 165 6.34 -4.39 -20.05
CA SER A 165 5.21 -4.59 -19.17
C SER A 165 4.81 -3.26 -18.56
N SER A 166 3.54 -2.86 -18.71
CA SER A 166 3.00 -1.72 -17.97
C SER A 166 2.45 -2.22 -16.63
N VAL A 167 2.78 -1.52 -15.56
CA VAL A 167 2.24 -1.79 -14.23
C VAL A 167 1.49 -0.56 -13.74
N SER A 168 0.27 -0.77 -13.28
CA SER A 168 -0.49 0.21 -12.51
C SER A 168 -0.69 -0.32 -11.10
N PHE A 169 -0.60 0.59 -10.13
CA PHE A 169 -0.75 0.34 -8.71
C PHE A 169 -2.07 0.91 -8.24
N PHE A 170 -2.85 0.13 -7.50
CA PHE A 170 -4.00 0.68 -6.80
C PHE A 170 -3.48 1.42 -5.57
N VAL A 171 -3.71 2.73 -5.53
CA VAL A 171 -3.23 3.63 -4.48
C VAL A 171 -4.38 4.04 -3.57
N ASP A 172 -4.19 3.87 -2.27
CA ASP A 172 -5.01 4.47 -1.22
C ASP A 172 -4.24 5.63 -0.58
N TRP A 173 -4.68 6.86 -0.86
CA TRP A 173 -4.02 8.07 -0.37
C TRP A 173 -4.35 8.41 1.09
N GLY A 174 -5.29 7.70 1.72
CA GLY A 174 -5.68 7.95 3.12
C GLY A 174 -6.64 9.14 3.32
N HIS A 175 -7.22 9.70 2.24
CA HIS A 175 -8.11 10.87 2.30
C HIS A 175 -9.58 10.52 2.05
N GLY A 176 -10.21 9.64 2.83
CA GLY A 176 -11.65 9.42 2.63
C GLY A 176 -12.01 8.57 1.40
N GLY A 177 -11.03 8.04 0.67
CA GLY A 177 -11.22 7.49 -0.67
C GLY A 177 -11.03 8.52 -1.80
N ALA A 178 -10.83 9.80 -1.48
CA ALA A 178 -10.52 10.82 -2.48
C ALA A 178 -9.22 10.46 -3.21
N ASN A 179 -9.27 10.50 -4.55
CA ASN A 179 -8.15 10.15 -5.44
C ASN A 179 -7.69 8.68 -5.38
N ASN A 180 -8.38 7.79 -4.65
CA ASN A 180 -8.03 6.37 -4.68
C ASN A 180 -8.30 5.79 -6.06
N ALA A 181 -7.26 5.32 -6.74
CA ALA A 181 -7.35 4.91 -8.14
C ALA A 181 -6.14 4.07 -8.56
N TRP A 182 -6.14 3.67 -9.83
CA TRP A 182 -5.01 3.04 -10.49
C TRP A 182 -4.05 4.10 -11.03
N TYR A 183 -2.79 4.05 -10.59
CA TYR A 183 -1.74 4.96 -11.01
C TYR A 183 -0.58 4.19 -11.63
N SER A 184 -0.03 4.70 -12.74
CA SER A 184 1.38 4.42 -13.05
C SER A 184 2.28 5.19 -12.07
N GLN A 185 3.53 4.76 -11.90
CA GLN A 185 4.48 5.49 -11.04
C GLN A 185 4.59 6.98 -11.42
N SER A 186 4.57 7.30 -12.72
CA SER A 186 4.61 8.68 -13.22
C SER A 186 3.38 9.52 -12.86
N GLY A 187 2.29 8.88 -12.42
CA GLY A 187 1.05 9.56 -12.03
C GLY A 187 0.92 9.82 -10.53
N PHE A 188 1.90 9.42 -9.71
CA PHE A 188 1.84 9.67 -8.27
C PHE A 188 1.87 11.18 -7.96
N LEU A 189 1.04 11.60 -7.00
CA LEU A 189 0.93 12.99 -6.55
C LEU A 189 2.20 13.51 -5.85
N TYR A 190 3.00 12.61 -5.29
CA TYR A 190 4.24 12.87 -4.56
C TYR A 190 5.39 12.05 -5.16
N PRO A 191 5.94 12.43 -6.33
CA PRO A 191 6.79 11.55 -7.13
C PRO A 191 8.28 11.54 -6.72
N ASN A 192 8.71 12.39 -5.78
CA ASN A 192 10.12 12.54 -5.40
C ASN A 192 10.43 11.82 -4.08
N ASP A 193 11.74 11.58 -3.81
CA ASP A 193 12.28 10.82 -2.66
C ASP A 193 11.48 9.55 -2.30
N LEU A 194 11.10 8.77 -3.31
CA LEU A 194 10.23 7.61 -3.10
C LEU A 194 10.93 6.51 -2.29
N LYS A 195 10.35 6.20 -1.13
CA LYS A 195 10.73 5.09 -0.25
C LYS A 195 9.51 4.23 0.06
N MET A 196 9.73 2.99 0.46
CA MET A 196 8.64 2.08 0.78
C MET A 196 8.96 1.13 1.92
N ILE A 197 7.92 0.74 2.64
CA ILE A 197 7.93 -0.36 3.62
C ILE A 197 7.31 -1.58 2.97
N ILE A 198 8.07 -2.66 2.90
CA ILE A 198 7.66 -3.95 2.34
C ILE A 198 7.69 -5.05 3.39
N ASN A 199 7.29 -6.27 3.03
CA ASN A 199 7.21 -7.43 3.94
C ASN A 199 6.31 -7.18 5.16
N ILE A 200 5.22 -6.43 4.98
CA ILE A 200 4.17 -6.26 5.99
C ILE A 200 3.32 -7.53 5.95
N VAL A 201 3.88 -8.61 6.47
CA VAL A 201 3.24 -9.93 6.57
C VAL A 201 3.13 -10.29 8.04
N GLY A 202 1.92 -10.64 8.49
CA GLY A 202 1.72 -11.08 9.86
C GLY A 202 2.15 -12.53 10.05
N VAL A 203 2.68 -12.85 11.23
CA VAL A 203 2.91 -14.23 11.69
C VAL A 203 1.62 -14.77 12.31
#